data_AF-A0A815TEJ0-F1
#
_entry.id   AF-A0A815TEJ0-F1
#
_cell.length_a   1.000
_cell.length_b   1.000
_cell.length_c   1.000
_cell.angle_alpha   90.00
_cell.angle_beta   90.00
_cell.angle_gamma   90.00
#
_symmetry.space_group_name_H-M   'P 1'
#
loop_
_entity.id
_entity.type
_entity.pdbx_description
1 polymer ?
#
loop_
_entity_poly.entity_id
_entity_poly.type
_entity_poly.pdbx_seq_one_letter_code
_entity_poly.pdbx_strand_id
1 'polypeptide(L)'
;MKNFLIIIILLISSFGFSISNRKQNHYNQQQFESIIINSLHKYFTYEFEESISINHKIENNNDEIEVDPNDHVNVELWNKLNEEDIKKMPVINDYSNEYVAKKWLKWYLPIAQRYSQVGAHVHWNYMTNITEENQKAMTAQNLIRSPFSRLVLPIAKKFNEYMKYSENDDLKRTFGRLASSITSNNDDDVKRTSKLDSQLEDIYSTTKVCELKDKKKCYPLAPYLERLMQIEKDYDRLLWAWKGWHDECGNKIRPIYLPYIDLLNKHAKENGYQDLA
;
A
#
# COMPACT_ATOMS: atom_id res chain seq x y z
N MET A 1 -5.21 20.34 -13.11
CA MET A 1 -4.63 20.63 -11.78
C MET A 1 -5.29 19.86 -10.64
N LYS A 2 -6.63 19.69 -10.60
CA LYS A 2 -7.30 18.86 -9.56
C LYS A 2 -6.88 17.37 -9.56
N ASN A 3 -6.60 16.77 -10.73
CA ASN A 3 -6.18 15.36 -10.82
C ASN A 3 -4.73 15.11 -10.35
N PHE A 4 -3.88 16.14 -10.34
CA PHE A 4 -2.49 16.02 -9.85
C PHE A 4 -2.43 16.02 -8.31
N LEU A 5 -3.37 16.74 -7.67
CA LEU A 5 -3.56 16.71 -6.23
C LEU A 5 -4.12 15.37 -5.73
N ILE A 6 -4.96 14.68 -6.52
CA ILE A 6 -5.50 13.36 -6.14
C ILE A 6 -4.42 12.28 -6.19
N ILE A 7 -3.49 12.34 -7.15
CA ILE A 7 -2.34 11.43 -7.23
C ILE A 7 -1.35 11.67 -6.09
N ILE A 8 -1.13 12.94 -5.72
CA ILE A 8 -0.33 13.31 -4.55
C ILE A 8 -1.02 12.89 -3.24
N ILE A 9 -2.36 12.96 -3.15
CA ILE A 9 -3.11 12.49 -1.97
C ILE A 9 -3.11 10.97 -1.87
N LEU A 10 -3.15 10.24 -3.00
CA LEU A 10 -3.02 8.78 -3.01
C LEU A 10 -1.61 8.33 -2.61
N LEU A 11 -0.57 9.04 -3.07
CA LEU A 11 0.78 8.87 -2.57
C LEU A 11 0.86 9.24 -1.07
N ILE A 12 0.31 10.36 -0.62
CA ILE A 12 0.30 10.76 0.80
C ILE A 12 -0.53 9.80 1.69
N SER A 13 -1.55 9.13 1.16
CA SER A 13 -2.29 8.11 1.92
C SER A 13 -1.54 6.79 2.07
N SER A 14 -0.57 6.52 1.20
CA SER A 14 0.43 5.46 1.33
C SER A 14 1.69 5.91 2.09
N PHE A 15 1.94 7.22 2.15
CA PHE A 15 2.99 7.85 2.94
C PHE A 15 2.42 8.37 4.26
N GLY A 16 2.36 7.50 5.27
CA GLY A 16 2.30 7.95 6.66
C GLY A 16 3.38 9.02 6.88
N PHE A 17 2.94 10.25 7.15
CA PHE A 17 3.69 11.42 7.60
C PHE A 17 5.22 11.38 7.37
N SER A 18 5.66 12.21 6.43
CA SER A 18 7.04 12.65 6.22
C SER A 18 7.90 12.67 7.49
N ILE A 19 9.07 12.02 7.36
CA ILE A 19 10.24 11.97 8.23
C ILE A 19 10.93 13.36 8.27
N SER A 20 10.21 14.43 8.60
CA SER A 20 10.77 15.78 8.72
C SER A 20 10.84 16.33 10.15
N ASN A 21 10.34 15.61 11.17
CA ASN A 21 10.41 16.08 12.56
C ASN A 21 11.20 15.19 13.54
N ARG A 22 11.79 14.08 13.08
CA ARG A 22 12.55 13.18 13.98
C ARG A 22 13.94 13.68 14.41
N LYS A 23 14.42 14.81 13.89
CA LYS A 23 15.68 15.40 14.38
C LYS A 23 15.51 16.42 15.50
N GLN A 24 14.28 16.75 15.91
CA GLN A 24 14.08 17.73 17.00
C GLN A 24 13.19 17.29 18.15
N ASN A 25 12.43 16.20 18.06
CA ASN A 25 11.75 15.65 19.24
C ASN A 25 11.87 14.13 19.28
N HIS A 26 12.55 13.62 20.31
CA HIS A 26 12.57 12.22 20.68
C HIS A 26 11.19 11.82 21.20
N TYR A 27 10.31 11.36 20.31
CA TYR A 27 9.11 10.65 20.71
C TYR A 27 9.33 9.14 20.59
N ASN A 28 9.15 8.43 21.70
CA ASN A 28 9.09 6.97 21.67
C ASN A 28 7.74 6.50 21.14
N GLN A 29 7.63 5.21 20.81
CA GLN A 29 6.48 4.63 20.12
C GLN A 29 5.14 4.87 20.86
N GLN A 30 5.16 4.79 22.20
CA GLN A 30 3.99 5.08 23.04
C GLN A 30 3.53 6.55 22.94
N GLN A 31 4.45 7.50 22.78
CA GLN A 31 4.10 8.91 22.61
C GLN A 31 3.50 9.19 21.23
N PHE A 32 3.94 8.46 20.21
CA PHE A 32 3.35 8.56 18.86
C PHE A 32 1.93 7.99 18.84
N GLU A 33 1.71 6.83 19.46
CA GLU A 33 0.40 6.19 19.57
C GLU A 33 -0.60 7.06 20.35
N SER A 34 -0.19 7.70 21.44
CA SER A 34 -1.08 8.60 22.19
C SER A 34 -1.47 9.86 21.39
N ILE A 35 -0.58 10.37 20.53
CA ILE A 35 -0.87 11.51 19.65
C ILE A 35 -1.86 11.10 18.56
N ILE A 36 -1.72 9.90 18.00
CA ILE A 36 -2.65 9.34 17.00
C ILE A 36 -4.04 9.15 17.65
N ILE A 37 -4.10 8.48 18.80
CA ILE A 37 -5.35 8.21 19.53
C ILE A 37 -6.05 9.52 19.92
N ASN A 38 -5.31 10.50 20.47
CA ASN A 38 -5.89 11.79 20.83
C ASN A 38 -6.34 12.60 19.61
N SER A 39 -5.65 12.48 18.47
CA SER A 39 -6.07 13.11 17.22
C SER A 39 -7.33 12.45 16.67
N LEU A 40 -7.43 11.13 16.74
CA LEU A 40 -8.62 10.39 16.32
C LEU A 40 -9.83 10.74 17.20
N HIS A 41 -9.68 10.81 18.52
CA HIS A 41 -10.72 11.26 19.44
C HIS A 41 -11.17 12.71 19.20
N LYS A 42 -10.26 13.57 18.73
CA LYS A 42 -10.56 14.98 18.46
C LYS A 42 -11.38 15.19 17.19
N TYR A 43 -11.24 14.32 16.19
CA TYR A 43 -11.91 14.45 14.88
C TYR A 43 -13.09 13.50 14.70
N PHE A 44 -13.19 12.44 15.51
CA PHE A 44 -14.29 11.49 15.49
C PHE A 44 -14.97 11.45 16.86
N THR A 45 -16.02 12.26 17.02
CA THR A 45 -16.84 12.26 18.23
C THR A 45 -17.89 11.16 18.18
N TYR A 46 -17.84 10.27 19.18
CA TYR A 46 -18.99 9.63 19.85
C TYR A 46 -20.08 9.01 18.97
N GLU A 47 -19.70 8.05 18.13
CA GLU A 47 -20.63 7.01 17.61
C GLU A 47 -19.94 5.67 17.30
N PHE A 48 -18.62 5.57 17.56
CA PHE A 48 -17.82 4.39 17.21
C PHE A 48 -17.60 3.40 18.37
N GLU A 49 -17.99 3.77 19.60
CA GLU A 49 -17.80 2.92 20.79
C GLU A 49 -18.88 1.82 20.92
N GLU A 50 -20.06 1.96 20.29
CA GLU A 50 -21.11 0.93 20.40
C GLU A 50 -21.00 -0.21 19.37
N SER A 51 -20.27 -0.04 18.27
CA SER A 51 -20.09 -1.11 17.26
C SER A 51 -19.03 -2.16 17.63
N ILE A 52 -18.36 -2.03 18.79
CA ILE A 52 -17.35 -3.00 19.28
C ILE A 52 -17.61 -3.38 20.75
N SER A 53 -18.87 -3.45 21.17
CA SER A 53 -19.25 -4.14 22.41
C SER A 53 -19.75 -5.55 22.08
N ILE A 54 -18.84 -6.42 21.63
CA ILE A 54 -19.07 -7.86 21.66
C ILE A 54 -18.61 -8.33 23.04
N ASN A 55 -19.54 -8.35 23.99
CA ASN A 55 -19.41 -9.10 25.23
C ASN A 55 -19.32 -10.60 24.89
N HIS A 56 -18.12 -11.10 24.56
CA HIS A 56 -17.84 -12.52 24.64
C HIS A 56 -17.46 -12.88 26.06
N LYS A 57 -18.39 -13.55 26.77
CA LYS A 57 -18.00 -14.58 27.72
C LYS A 57 -17.22 -15.62 26.93
N ILE A 58 -15.91 -15.61 27.10
CA ILE A 58 -14.97 -16.55 26.50
C ILE A 58 -15.23 -17.91 27.15
N GLU A 59 -15.92 -18.80 26.43
CA GLU A 59 -15.76 -20.24 26.65
C GLU A 59 -14.44 -20.64 25.99
N ASN A 60 -13.52 -21.13 26.83
CA ASN A 60 -12.19 -21.61 26.46
C ASN A 60 -12.24 -22.54 25.23
N ASN A 61 -11.78 -22.05 24.09
CA ASN A 61 -11.10 -22.84 23.08
C ASN A 61 -10.09 -21.93 22.37
N ASN A 62 -8.82 -22.29 22.52
CA ASN A 62 -7.65 -21.62 21.98
C ASN A 62 -7.87 -21.21 20.51
N ASP A 63 -7.80 -19.90 20.23
CA ASP A 63 -7.30 -19.26 19.01
C ASP A 63 -7.74 -17.78 19.00
N GLU A 64 -7.30 -17.01 20.01
CA GLU A 64 -7.28 -15.55 19.92
C GLU A 64 -5.92 -15.15 19.33
N ILE A 65 -5.93 -14.61 18.10
CA ILE A 65 -4.72 -14.02 17.50
C ILE A 65 -4.51 -12.66 18.17
N GLU A 66 -3.76 -12.65 19.26
CA GLU A 66 -3.22 -11.46 19.89
C GLU A 66 -2.17 -10.84 18.95
N VAL A 67 -2.46 -9.67 18.35
CA VAL A 67 -1.50 -8.96 17.50
C VAL A 67 -0.64 -8.08 18.40
N ASP A 68 0.53 -8.57 18.80
CA ASP A 68 1.55 -7.80 19.50
C ASP A 68 2.10 -6.69 18.57
N PRO A 69 2.08 -5.40 18.97
CA PRO A 69 2.69 -4.30 18.21
C PRO A 69 4.20 -4.44 17.95
N ASN A 70 4.87 -5.32 18.69
CA ASN A 70 6.27 -5.71 18.49
C ASN A 70 6.43 -7.06 17.79
N ASP A 71 5.35 -7.70 17.35
CA ASP A 71 5.45 -8.97 16.66
C ASP A 71 6.22 -8.75 15.36
N HIS A 72 7.46 -9.23 15.33
CA HIS A 72 8.27 -9.17 14.13
C HIS A 72 7.55 -10.03 13.10
N VAL A 73 7.02 -9.37 12.07
CA VAL A 73 6.37 -10.00 10.92
C VAL A 73 7.22 -11.18 10.45
N ASN A 74 6.79 -12.39 10.78
CA ASN A 74 7.50 -13.60 10.41
C ASN A 74 7.06 -14.00 8.99
N VAL A 75 7.78 -13.44 8.02
CA VAL A 75 7.50 -13.58 6.58
C VAL A 75 7.31 -15.05 6.18
N GLU A 76 8.22 -15.94 6.61
CA GLU A 76 8.17 -17.36 6.25
C GLU A 76 6.97 -18.07 6.90
N LEU A 77 6.78 -17.86 8.21
CA LEU A 77 5.67 -18.48 8.94
C LEU A 77 4.32 -18.03 8.37
N TRP A 78 4.12 -16.73 8.13
CA TRP A 78 2.85 -16.21 7.65
C TRP A 78 2.55 -16.63 6.21
N ASN A 79 3.57 -16.71 5.35
CA ASN A 79 3.39 -17.26 4.00
C ASN A 79 3.00 -18.75 4.07
N LYS A 80 3.62 -19.54 4.95
CA LYS A 80 3.26 -20.96 5.17
C LYS A 80 1.84 -21.11 5.71
N LEU A 81 1.44 -20.30 6.70
CA LEU A 81 0.07 -20.32 7.23
C LEU A 81 -0.96 -19.94 6.16
N ASN A 82 -0.64 -18.96 5.31
CA ASN A 82 -1.49 -18.60 4.18
C ASN A 82 -1.65 -19.75 3.19
N GLU A 83 -0.57 -20.45 2.83
CA GLU A 83 -0.65 -21.63 1.95
C GLU A 83 -1.58 -22.71 2.51
N GLU A 84 -1.54 -22.98 3.81
CA GLU A 84 -2.43 -23.95 4.45
C GLU A 84 -3.88 -23.47 4.54
N ASP A 85 -4.11 -22.21 4.91
CA ASP A 85 -5.46 -21.67 5.03
C ASP A 85 -6.15 -21.48 3.68
N ILE A 86 -5.40 -21.22 2.60
CA ILE A 86 -5.94 -21.17 1.24
C ILE A 86 -6.61 -22.50 0.86
N LYS A 87 -6.04 -23.64 1.28
CA LYS A 87 -6.62 -24.98 1.02
C LYS A 87 -7.97 -25.19 1.71
N LYS A 88 -8.27 -24.40 2.75
CA LYS A 88 -9.52 -24.48 3.54
C LYS A 88 -10.62 -23.55 3.00
N MET A 89 -10.50 -23.05 1.77
CA MET A 89 -11.51 -22.18 1.16
C MET A 89 -12.91 -22.80 1.26
N PRO A 90 -13.91 -22.08 1.79
CA PRO A 90 -15.26 -22.60 1.90
C PRO A 90 -15.88 -22.80 0.52
N VAL A 91 -16.65 -23.88 0.37
CA VAL A 91 -17.48 -24.09 -0.83
C VAL A 91 -18.54 -22.99 -0.89
N ILE A 92 -18.63 -22.33 -2.04
CA ILE A 92 -19.64 -21.31 -2.31
C ILE A 92 -20.75 -21.96 -3.12
N ASN A 93 -21.89 -22.17 -2.49
CA ASN A 93 -23.09 -22.77 -3.10
C ASN A 93 -24.09 -21.72 -3.58
N ASP A 94 -24.05 -20.50 -3.04
CA ASP A 94 -24.94 -19.39 -3.42
C ASP A 94 -24.25 -18.03 -3.22
N TYR A 95 -24.04 -17.30 -4.31
CA TYR A 95 -23.40 -15.97 -4.30
C TYR A 95 -24.36 -14.84 -3.88
N SER A 96 -25.67 -15.10 -3.87
CA SER A 96 -26.69 -14.12 -3.47
C SER A 96 -26.93 -14.10 -1.96
N ASN A 97 -26.44 -15.11 -1.24
CA ASN A 97 -26.72 -15.32 0.17
C ASN A 97 -25.71 -14.61 1.08
N GLU A 98 -26.19 -13.71 1.94
CA GLU A 98 -25.33 -12.96 2.87
C GLU A 98 -24.60 -13.83 3.90
N TYR A 99 -25.21 -14.94 4.33
CA TYR A 99 -24.55 -15.87 5.26
C TYR A 99 -23.36 -16.56 4.59
N VAL A 100 -23.51 -16.98 3.33
CA VAL A 100 -22.43 -17.57 2.54
C VAL A 100 -21.31 -16.54 2.30
N ALA A 101 -21.68 -15.31 1.96
CA ALA A 101 -20.75 -14.19 1.82
C ALA A 101 -19.96 -13.91 3.11
N LYS A 102 -20.64 -13.85 4.27
CA LYS A 102 -20.01 -13.69 5.60
C LYS A 102 -19.07 -14.86 5.92
N LYS A 103 -19.47 -16.10 5.62
CA LYS A 103 -18.63 -17.28 5.81
C LYS A 103 -17.36 -17.22 4.94
N TRP A 104 -17.48 -16.77 3.70
CA TRP A 104 -16.33 -16.56 2.83
C TRP A 104 -15.41 -15.45 3.34
N LEU A 105 -15.96 -14.33 3.84
CA LEU A 105 -15.16 -13.26 4.44
C LEU A 105 -14.39 -13.72 5.68
N LYS A 106 -14.97 -14.58 6.53
CA LYS A 106 -14.26 -15.17 7.68
C LYS A 106 -13.03 -15.98 7.27
N TRP A 107 -13.04 -16.59 6.09
CA TRP A 107 -11.88 -17.27 5.53
C TRP A 107 -10.89 -16.28 4.86
N TYR A 108 -11.40 -15.31 4.10
CA TYR A 108 -10.59 -14.36 3.35
C TYR A 108 -9.78 -13.40 4.24
N LEU A 109 -10.42 -12.82 5.26
CA LEU A 109 -9.88 -11.69 6.02
C LEU A 109 -8.54 -12.01 6.73
N PRO A 110 -8.38 -13.14 7.46
CA PRO A 110 -7.11 -13.46 8.11
C PRO A 110 -5.95 -13.67 7.12
N ILE A 111 -6.23 -14.28 5.97
CA ILE A 111 -5.23 -14.50 4.92
C ILE A 111 -4.79 -13.15 4.31
N ALA A 112 -5.77 -12.30 3.98
CA ALA A 112 -5.53 -10.97 3.44
C ALA A 112 -4.77 -10.08 4.43
N GLN A 113 -5.08 -10.17 5.73
CA GLN A 113 -4.37 -9.47 6.80
C GLN A 113 -2.90 -9.86 6.83
N ARG A 114 -2.59 -11.17 6.88
CA ARG A 114 -1.20 -11.65 6.89
C ARG A 114 -0.44 -11.21 5.63
N TYR A 115 -1.04 -11.35 4.44
CA TYR A 115 -0.41 -10.84 3.21
C TYR A 115 -0.14 -9.33 3.25
N SER A 116 -1.05 -8.55 3.82
CA SER A 116 -0.90 -7.10 3.95
C SER A 116 0.22 -6.75 4.93
N GLN A 117 0.30 -7.44 6.07
CA GLN A 117 1.35 -7.21 7.05
C GLN A 117 2.73 -7.65 6.51
N VAL A 118 2.85 -8.82 5.85
CA VAL A 118 4.10 -9.20 5.15
C VAL A 118 4.46 -8.18 4.08
N GLY A 119 3.50 -7.78 3.24
CA GLY A 119 3.71 -6.80 2.17
C GLY A 119 4.22 -5.47 2.71
N ALA A 120 3.60 -4.95 3.78
CA ALA A 120 4.02 -3.73 4.45
C ALA A 120 5.43 -3.86 5.04
N HIS A 121 5.77 -5.01 5.63
CA HIS A 121 7.09 -5.26 6.21
C HIS A 121 8.20 -5.27 5.15
N VAL A 122 8.02 -6.02 4.05
CA VAL A 122 9.04 -6.09 2.99
C VAL A 122 9.21 -4.75 2.26
N HIS A 123 8.11 -4.02 2.07
CA HIS A 123 8.16 -2.67 1.49
C HIS A 123 8.86 -1.68 2.43
N TRP A 124 8.56 -1.72 3.73
CA TRP A 124 9.24 -0.89 4.74
C TRP A 124 10.75 -1.15 4.75
N ASN A 125 11.17 -2.42 4.73
CA ASN A 125 12.59 -2.78 4.69
C ASN A 125 13.28 -2.22 3.44
N TYR A 126 12.61 -2.23 2.28
CA TYR A 126 13.14 -1.62 1.05
C TYR A 126 13.24 -0.09 1.17
N MET A 127 12.16 0.58 1.59
CA MET A 127 12.13 2.05 1.66
C MET A 127 13.07 2.63 2.72
N THR A 128 13.35 1.88 3.78
CA THR A 128 14.31 2.29 4.84
C THR A 128 15.74 1.84 4.56
N ASN A 129 15.94 0.87 3.66
CA ASN A 129 17.24 0.37 3.24
C ASN A 129 17.19 -0.10 1.78
N ILE A 130 17.39 0.84 0.84
CA ILE A 130 17.29 0.58 -0.60
C ILE A 130 18.48 -0.27 -1.06
N THR A 131 18.24 -1.56 -1.23
CA THR A 131 19.21 -2.55 -1.70
C THR A 131 18.57 -3.52 -2.69
N GLU A 132 19.39 -4.17 -3.53
CA GLU A 132 18.91 -5.19 -4.46
C GLU A 132 18.26 -6.38 -3.74
N GLU A 133 18.77 -6.75 -2.56
CA GLU A 133 18.21 -7.82 -1.73
C GLU A 133 16.80 -7.50 -1.27
N ASN A 134 16.59 -6.31 -0.69
CA ASN A 134 15.26 -5.88 -0.24
C ASN A 134 14.28 -5.71 -1.41
N GLN A 135 14.76 -5.25 -2.57
CA GLN A 135 13.95 -5.19 -3.79
C GLN A 135 13.50 -6.59 -4.25
N LYS A 136 14.40 -7.59 -4.21
CA LYS A 136 14.07 -8.98 -4.53
C LYS A 136 13.05 -9.55 -3.54
N ALA A 137 13.20 -9.28 -2.25
CA ALA A 137 12.25 -9.70 -1.23
C ALA A 137 10.84 -9.13 -1.49
N MET A 138 10.73 -7.85 -1.81
CA MET A 138 9.45 -7.22 -2.17
C MET A 138 8.84 -7.85 -3.43
N THR A 139 9.65 -8.07 -4.47
CA THR A 139 9.20 -8.71 -5.72
C THR A 139 8.72 -10.15 -5.47
N ALA A 140 9.45 -10.91 -4.66
CA ALA A 140 9.08 -12.27 -4.28
C ALA A 140 7.74 -12.28 -3.52
N GLN A 141 7.53 -11.36 -2.59
CA GLN A 141 6.27 -11.27 -1.86
C GLN A 141 5.09 -10.92 -2.77
N ASN A 142 5.29 -10.02 -3.75
CA ASN A 142 4.26 -9.72 -4.74
C ASN A 142 3.88 -10.95 -5.58
N LEU A 143 4.86 -11.79 -5.93
CA LEU A 143 4.63 -13.05 -6.65
C LEU A 143 3.98 -14.13 -5.77
N ILE A 144 4.26 -14.17 -4.47
CA ILE A 144 3.59 -15.09 -3.54
C ILE A 144 2.12 -14.71 -3.33
N ARG A 145 1.81 -13.40 -3.33
CA ARG A 145 0.45 -12.88 -3.15
C ARG A 145 -0.41 -12.91 -4.42
N SER A 146 0.21 -12.89 -5.61
CA SER A 146 -0.52 -12.81 -6.88
C SER A 146 -1.50 -13.98 -7.13
N PRO A 147 -1.20 -15.25 -6.81
CA PRO A 147 -2.13 -16.36 -7.03
C PRO A 147 -3.36 -16.25 -6.13
N PHE A 148 -3.18 -15.83 -4.88
CA PHE A 148 -4.29 -15.56 -3.97
C PHE A 148 -5.20 -14.45 -4.52
N SER A 149 -4.60 -13.36 -5.03
CA SER A 149 -5.36 -12.26 -5.62
C SER A 149 -6.18 -12.71 -6.84
N ARG A 150 -5.60 -13.56 -7.71
CA ARG A 150 -6.29 -14.16 -8.86
C ARG A 150 -7.40 -15.13 -8.46
N LEU A 151 -7.24 -15.85 -7.34
CA LEU A 151 -8.26 -16.74 -6.80
C LEU A 151 -9.47 -15.95 -6.28
N VAL A 152 -9.23 -14.92 -5.47
CA VAL A 152 -10.30 -14.24 -4.72
C VAL A 152 -11.04 -13.18 -5.52
N LEU A 153 -10.41 -12.54 -6.50
CA LEU A 153 -11.02 -11.44 -7.24
C LEU A 153 -12.27 -11.86 -8.05
N PRO A 154 -12.26 -12.96 -8.83
CA PRO A 154 -13.47 -13.43 -9.52
C PRO A 154 -14.60 -13.79 -8.54
N ILE A 155 -14.25 -14.34 -7.38
CA ILE A 155 -15.22 -14.67 -6.32
C ILE A 155 -15.85 -13.39 -5.75
N ALA A 156 -15.03 -12.39 -5.42
CA ALA A 156 -15.49 -11.11 -4.91
C ALA A 156 -16.38 -10.39 -5.93
N LYS A 157 -16.03 -10.42 -7.21
CA LYS A 157 -16.86 -9.87 -8.30
C LYS A 157 -18.23 -10.53 -8.36
N LYS A 158 -18.29 -11.87 -8.29
CA LYS A 158 -19.57 -12.61 -8.27
C LYS A 158 -20.42 -12.29 -7.06
N PHE A 159 -19.84 -12.22 -5.85
CA PHE A 159 -20.60 -11.77 -4.68
C PHE A 159 -21.11 -10.34 -4.87
N ASN A 160 -20.28 -9.43 -5.40
CA ASN A 160 -20.66 -8.03 -5.59
C ASN A 160 -21.81 -7.83 -6.60
N GLU A 161 -22.05 -8.77 -7.52
CA GLU A 161 -23.24 -8.74 -8.38
C GLU A 161 -24.54 -8.70 -7.58
N TYR A 162 -24.55 -9.28 -6.37
CA TYR A 162 -25.69 -9.33 -5.45
C TYR A 162 -25.53 -8.39 -4.25
N MET A 163 -24.36 -8.39 -3.60
CA MET A 163 -24.10 -7.62 -2.37
C MET A 163 -24.22 -6.10 -2.57
N LYS A 164 -24.08 -5.61 -3.81
CA LYS A 164 -24.37 -4.20 -4.12
C LYS A 164 -25.81 -3.77 -3.80
N TYR A 165 -26.75 -4.72 -3.72
CA TYR A 165 -28.15 -4.50 -3.37
C TYR A 165 -28.51 -4.98 -1.95
N SER A 166 -27.54 -5.48 -1.18
CA SER A 166 -27.76 -5.90 0.21
C SER A 166 -28.23 -4.71 1.07
N GLU A 167 -29.11 -5.00 2.03
CA GLU A 167 -29.50 -4.05 3.09
C GLU A 167 -28.38 -3.87 4.13
N ASN A 168 -27.40 -4.78 4.16
CA ASN A 168 -26.21 -4.67 4.97
C ASN A 168 -25.15 -3.80 4.27
N ASP A 169 -24.99 -2.57 4.74
CA ASP A 169 -24.06 -1.61 4.15
C ASP A 169 -22.59 -2.02 4.26
N ASP A 170 -22.21 -2.80 5.28
CA ASP A 170 -20.85 -3.32 5.40
C ASP A 170 -20.54 -4.37 4.34
N LEU A 171 -21.48 -5.28 4.05
CA LEU A 171 -21.33 -6.26 2.97
C LEU A 171 -21.27 -5.57 1.61
N LYS A 172 -22.16 -4.59 1.38
CA LYS A 172 -22.18 -3.77 0.17
C LYS A 172 -20.83 -3.08 -0.04
N ARG A 173 -20.31 -2.38 0.98
CA ARG A 173 -19.02 -1.69 0.92
C ARG A 173 -17.85 -2.66 0.76
N THR A 174 -17.83 -3.75 1.53
CA THR A 174 -16.74 -4.73 1.52
C THR A 174 -16.61 -5.40 0.17
N PHE A 175 -17.70 -5.96 -0.38
CA PHE A 175 -17.65 -6.62 -1.69
C PHE A 175 -17.48 -5.64 -2.83
N GLY A 176 -18.03 -4.42 -2.72
CA GLY A 176 -17.74 -3.34 -3.67
C GLY A 176 -16.25 -3.03 -3.75
N ARG A 177 -15.58 -2.91 -2.60
CA ARG A 177 -14.13 -2.67 -2.54
C ARG A 177 -13.34 -3.87 -3.07
N LEU A 178 -13.66 -5.08 -2.64
CA LEU A 178 -12.93 -6.28 -3.08
C LEU A 178 -13.05 -6.49 -4.60
N ALA A 179 -14.27 -6.36 -5.15
CA ALA A 179 -14.53 -6.48 -6.57
C ALA A 179 -13.86 -5.40 -7.43
N SER A 180 -13.52 -4.25 -6.83
CA SER A 180 -12.81 -3.16 -7.49
C SER A 180 -11.29 -3.35 -7.61
N SER A 181 -10.74 -4.44 -7.07
CA SER A 181 -9.30 -4.67 -7.10
C SER A 181 -8.80 -4.98 -8.52
N ILE A 182 -7.54 -4.63 -8.78
CA ILE A 182 -6.84 -4.92 -10.03
C ILE A 182 -5.71 -5.91 -9.72
N THR A 183 -5.62 -6.98 -10.52
CA THR A 183 -4.55 -7.98 -10.42
C THR A 183 -4.14 -8.44 -11.80
N SER A 184 -2.88 -8.79 -11.98
CA SER A 184 -2.41 -9.34 -13.24
C SER A 184 -2.71 -10.83 -13.32
N ASN A 185 -3.15 -11.28 -14.49
CA ASN A 185 -3.35 -12.71 -14.76
C ASN A 185 -2.03 -13.45 -15.06
N ASN A 186 -0.89 -12.76 -15.11
CA ASN A 186 0.40 -13.31 -15.51
C ASN A 186 1.52 -12.91 -14.53
N ASP A 187 2.28 -13.89 -14.05
CA ASP A 187 3.37 -13.65 -13.09
C ASP A 187 4.54 -12.86 -13.69
N ASP A 188 4.79 -12.94 -15.00
CA ASP A 188 5.81 -12.11 -15.65
C ASP A 188 5.44 -10.62 -15.61
N ASP A 189 4.16 -10.31 -15.77
CA ASP A 189 3.66 -8.94 -15.69
C ASP A 189 3.68 -8.44 -14.24
N VAL A 190 3.37 -9.30 -13.25
CA VAL A 190 3.56 -8.97 -11.81
C VAL A 190 5.02 -8.65 -11.52
N LYS A 191 5.93 -9.51 -11.95
CA LYS A 191 7.38 -9.33 -11.73
C LYS A 191 7.89 -8.06 -12.41
N ARG A 192 7.48 -7.82 -13.65
CA ARG A 192 7.90 -6.64 -14.42
C ARG A 192 7.35 -5.36 -13.80
N THR A 193 6.08 -5.34 -13.41
CA THR A 193 5.46 -4.19 -12.74
C THR A 193 6.13 -3.90 -11.42
N SER A 194 6.35 -4.91 -10.57
CA SER A 194 7.06 -4.75 -9.30
C SER A 194 8.47 -4.20 -9.49
N LYS A 195 9.19 -4.65 -10.53
CA LYS A 195 10.53 -4.14 -10.82
C LYS A 195 10.51 -2.68 -11.26
N LEU A 196 9.62 -2.30 -12.17
CA LEU A 196 9.51 -0.92 -12.67
C LEU A 196 9.06 0.03 -11.56
N ASP A 197 8.15 -0.41 -10.70
CA ASP A 197 7.68 0.33 -9.51
C ASP A 197 8.85 0.68 -8.59
N SER A 198 9.65 -0.33 -8.18
CA SER A 198 10.84 -0.08 -7.35
C SER A 198 11.87 0.81 -8.04
N GLN A 199 12.05 0.69 -9.37
CA GLN A 199 12.97 1.54 -10.10
C GLN A 199 12.52 3.01 -10.09
N LEU A 200 11.21 3.27 -10.18
CA LEU A 200 10.66 4.62 -10.05
C LEU A 200 10.89 5.17 -8.63
N GLU A 201 10.64 4.37 -7.60
CA GLU A 201 10.87 4.74 -6.19
C GLU A 201 12.35 5.03 -5.88
N ASP A 202 13.25 4.16 -6.34
CA ASP A 202 14.70 4.32 -6.19
C ASP A 202 15.17 5.61 -6.86
N ILE A 203 14.84 5.82 -8.14
CA ILE A 203 15.24 7.04 -8.86
C ILE A 203 14.74 8.29 -8.13
N TYR A 204 13.48 8.30 -7.68
CA TYR A 204 12.92 9.47 -7.01
C TYR A 204 13.58 9.73 -5.65
N SER A 205 13.85 8.69 -4.87
CA SER A 205 14.41 8.82 -3.51
C SER A 205 15.92 9.09 -3.48
N THR A 206 16.67 8.61 -4.48
CA THR A 206 18.14 8.67 -4.48
C THR A 206 18.73 9.73 -5.39
N THR A 207 17.93 10.33 -6.28
CA THR A 207 18.41 11.40 -7.18
C THR A 207 18.91 12.60 -6.39
N LYS A 208 20.02 13.17 -6.87
CA LYS A 208 20.63 14.39 -6.35
C LYS A 208 20.92 15.35 -7.50
N VAL A 209 20.82 16.64 -7.22
CA VAL A 209 21.14 17.73 -8.15
C VAL A 209 22.47 18.34 -7.75
N CYS A 210 23.42 18.40 -8.67
CA CYS A 210 24.76 18.92 -8.39
C CYS A 210 24.91 20.40 -8.80
N GLU A 211 25.77 21.12 -8.09
CA GLU A 211 26.11 22.51 -8.38
C GLU A 211 26.83 22.63 -9.74
N LEU A 212 26.53 23.68 -10.49
CA LEU A 212 27.15 23.92 -11.79
C LEU A 212 28.66 24.17 -11.69
N LYS A 213 29.07 24.91 -10.65
CA LYS A 213 30.48 25.29 -10.42
C LYS A 213 31.28 24.22 -9.69
N ASP A 214 30.62 23.32 -8.97
CA ASP A 214 31.26 22.25 -8.20
C ASP A 214 30.42 20.97 -8.27
N LYS A 215 30.70 20.13 -9.26
CA LYS A 215 29.97 18.87 -9.47
C LYS A 215 30.11 17.86 -8.33
N LYS A 216 30.97 18.10 -7.33
CA LYS A 216 31.06 17.26 -6.13
C LYS A 216 30.00 17.62 -5.08
N LYS A 217 29.39 18.81 -5.17
CA LYS A 217 28.32 19.24 -4.27
C LYS A 217 26.98 18.89 -4.87
N CYS A 218 26.40 17.80 -4.41
CA CYS A 218 25.10 17.29 -4.86
C CYS A 218 24.10 17.21 -3.73
N TYR A 219 22.87 17.61 -4.02
CA TYR A 219 21.82 17.80 -3.02
C TYR A 219 20.60 16.93 -3.35
N PRO A 220 20.09 16.14 -2.39
CA PRO A 220 18.88 15.35 -2.57
C PRO A 220 17.64 16.24 -2.54
N LEU A 221 16.51 15.69 -3.01
CA LEU A 221 15.21 16.36 -2.90
C LEU A 221 14.91 16.77 -1.46
N ALA A 222 14.83 15.79 -0.57
CA ALA A 222 14.58 15.99 0.85
C ALA A 222 15.87 15.80 1.68
N PRO A 223 16.14 16.65 2.68
CA PRO A 223 15.39 17.87 3.02
C PRO A 223 15.86 19.10 2.22
N TYR A 224 16.84 18.99 1.31
CA TYR A 224 17.57 20.14 0.80
C TYR A 224 16.81 20.93 -0.26
N LEU A 225 16.54 20.34 -1.43
CA LEU A 225 15.91 21.06 -2.54
C LEU A 225 14.50 21.51 -2.16
N GLU A 226 13.75 20.71 -1.40
CA GLU A 226 12.44 21.09 -0.85
C GLU A 226 12.54 22.37 -0.01
N ARG A 227 13.46 22.40 0.96
CA ARG A 227 13.66 23.58 1.82
C ARG A 227 14.12 24.77 1.00
N LEU A 228 15.00 24.57 0.02
CA LEU A 228 15.46 25.62 -0.88
C LEU A 228 14.29 26.22 -1.67
N MET A 229 13.45 25.38 -2.30
CA MET A 229 12.27 25.84 -3.03
C MET A 229 11.24 26.55 -2.12
N GLN A 230 11.27 26.29 -0.82
CA GLN A 230 10.39 26.93 0.16
C GLN A 230 10.87 28.31 0.62
N ILE A 231 12.17 28.46 0.92
CA ILE A 231 12.69 29.66 1.61
C ILE A 231 13.44 30.63 0.71
N GLU A 232 13.99 30.13 -0.41
CA GLU A 232 14.85 30.93 -1.27
C GLU A 232 14.04 31.96 -2.06
N LYS A 233 14.67 33.10 -2.34
CA LYS A 233 14.08 34.16 -3.19
C LYS A 233 14.88 34.46 -4.44
N ASP A 234 16.14 34.02 -4.47
CA ASP A 234 16.98 34.15 -5.66
C ASP A 234 16.42 33.31 -6.82
N TYR A 235 16.09 33.98 -7.93
CA TYR A 235 15.47 33.35 -9.08
C TYR A 235 16.37 32.29 -9.71
N ASP A 236 17.66 32.58 -9.88
CA ASP A 236 18.60 31.68 -10.54
C ASP A 236 18.83 30.42 -9.71
N ARG A 237 18.85 30.54 -8.39
CA ARG A 237 18.98 29.40 -7.48
C ARG A 237 17.72 28.53 -7.46
N LEU A 238 16.54 29.14 -7.51
CA LEU A 238 15.26 28.41 -7.66
C LEU A 238 15.19 27.70 -9.01
N LEU A 239 15.60 28.37 -10.09
CA LEU A 239 15.63 27.79 -11.43
C LEU A 239 16.61 26.62 -11.52
N TRP A 240 17.81 26.75 -10.94
CA TRP A 240 18.78 25.64 -10.86
C TRP A 240 18.19 24.43 -10.14
N ALA A 241 17.53 24.63 -8.99
CA ALA A 241 16.93 23.54 -8.22
C ALA A 241 15.80 22.86 -8.99
N TRP A 242 14.86 23.65 -9.53
CA TRP A 242 13.70 23.14 -10.26
C TRP A 242 14.10 22.41 -11.54
N LYS A 243 14.91 23.07 -12.37
CA LYS A 243 15.36 22.50 -13.64
C LYS A 243 16.28 21.31 -13.39
N GLY A 244 17.24 21.44 -12.50
CA GLY A 244 18.18 20.37 -12.16
C GLY A 244 17.46 19.13 -11.65
N TRP A 245 16.42 19.27 -10.83
CA TRP A 245 15.62 18.12 -10.39
C TRP A 245 14.92 17.42 -11.56
N HIS A 246 14.26 18.18 -12.44
CA HIS A 246 13.59 17.60 -13.60
C HIS A 246 14.57 17.00 -14.62
N ASP A 247 15.73 17.60 -14.81
CA ASP A 247 16.77 17.08 -15.69
C ASP A 247 17.42 15.80 -15.11
N GLU A 248 17.67 15.72 -13.81
CA GLU A 248 18.35 14.57 -13.19
C GLU A 248 17.40 13.41 -12.83
N CYS A 249 16.18 13.72 -12.40
CA CYS A 249 15.18 12.72 -12.00
C CYS A 249 14.24 12.39 -13.17
N GLY A 250 13.65 13.41 -13.79
CA GLY A 250 12.64 13.26 -14.85
C GLY A 250 13.16 12.52 -16.08
N ASN A 251 14.39 12.81 -16.51
CA ASN A 251 14.99 12.11 -17.65
C ASN A 251 15.18 10.60 -17.41
N LYS A 252 15.47 10.19 -16.16
CA LYS A 252 15.61 8.78 -15.77
C LYS A 252 14.26 8.08 -15.65
N ILE A 253 13.24 8.79 -15.14
CA ILE A 253 11.86 8.28 -15.01
C ILE A 253 11.21 8.05 -16.38
N ARG A 254 11.41 8.96 -17.34
CA ARG A 254 10.72 8.95 -18.64
C ARG A 254 10.71 7.59 -19.37
N PRO A 255 11.84 6.88 -19.57
CA PRO A 255 11.85 5.59 -20.25
C PRO A 255 11.19 4.44 -19.46
N ILE A 256 10.97 4.61 -18.15
CA ILE A 256 10.39 3.60 -17.24
C ILE A 256 8.89 3.80 -17.10
N TYR A 257 8.45 5.06 -17.03
CA TYR A 257 7.06 5.41 -16.75
C TYR A 257 6.10 4.91 -17.82
N LEU A 258 6.43 5.04 -19.10
CA LEU A 258 5.54 4.59 -20.18
C LEU A 258 5.31 3.06 -20.15
N PRO A 259 6.36 2.20 -20.10
CA PRO A 259 6.17 0.76 -19.90
C PRO A 259 5.42 0.39 -18.63
N TYR A 260 5.60 1.15 -17.55
CA TYR A 260 4.89 0.92 -16.29
C TYR A 260 3.39 1.19 -16.45
N ILE A 261 3.01 2.32 -17.05
CA ILE A 261 1.61 2.65 -17.34
C ILE A 261 0.98 1.66 -18.33
N ASP A 262 1.72 1.19 -19.34
CA ASP A 262 1.23 0.17 -20.27
C ASP A 262 0.86 -1.13 -19.53
N LEU A 263 1.67 -1.55 -18.56
CA LEU A 263 1.37 -2.73 -17.73
C LEU A 263 0.18 -2.48 -16.80
N LEU A 264 0.09 -1.32 -16.16
CA LEU A 264 -1.05 -1.00 -15.30
C LEU A 264 -2.36 -0.93 -16.10
N ASN A 265 -2.34 -0.36 -17.30
CA ASN A 265 -3.47 -0.36 -18.22
C ASN A 265 -3.83 -1.78 -18.68
N LYS A 266 -2.83 -2.63 -18.92
CA LYS A 266 -3.06 -4.05 -19.22
C LYS A 266 -3.78 -4.74 -18.06
N HIS A 267 -3.30 -4.57 -16.83
CA HIS A 267 -3.96 -5.13 -15.65
C HIS A 267 -5.39 -4.62 -15.49
N ALA A 268 -5.62 -3.32 -15.70
CA ALA A 268 -6.95 -2.73 -15.63
C ALA A 268 -7.92 -3.37 -16.64
N LYS A 269 -7.48 -3.51 -17.90
CA LYS A 269 -8.25 -4.17 -18.97
C LYS A 269 -8.54 -5.64 -18.70
N GLU A 270 -7.56 -6.38 -18.17
CA GLU A 270 -7.74 -7.76 -17.70
C GLU A 270 -8.84 -7.87 -16.63
N ASN A 271 -9.11 -6.78 -15.92
CA ASN A 271 -10.11 -6.71 -14.86
C ASN A 271 -11.41 -6.00 -15.24
N GLY A 272 -11.61 -5.69 -16.53
CA GLY A 272 -12.86 -5.13 -17.04
C GLY A 272 -12.95 -3.60 -16.98
N TYR A 273 -11.83 -2.91 -16.72
CA TYR A 273 -11.74 -1.46 -16.80
C TYR A 273 -11.24 -1.01 -18.18
N GLN A 274 -11.56 0.23 -18.57
CA GLN A 274 -11.10 0.80 -19.84
C GLN A 274 -9.58 1.03 -19.82
N ASP A 275 -9.09 1.58 -18.72
CA ASP A 275 -7.71 1.88 -18.42
C ASP A 275 -7.55 1.99 -16.89
N LEU A 276 -6.36 2.38 -16.42
CA LEU A 276 -6.04 2.51 -15.01
C LEU A 276 -6.84 3.63 -14.29
N ALA A 277 -7.31 4.66 -15.01
CA ALA A 277 -7.76 5.93 -14.43
C ALA A 277 -9.19 5.92 -13.88
#